data_AF-L9W832-F1
#
_entry.id   AF-L9W832-F1
#
_cell.length_a   1.000
_cell.length_b   1.000
_cell.length_c   1.000
_cell.angle_alpha   90.00
_cell.angle_beta   90.00
_cell.angle_gamma   90.00
#
_symmetry.space_group_name_H-M   'P 1'
#
loop_
_entity.id
_entity.type
_entity.pdbx_description
1 polymer ?
#
loop_
_entity_poly.entity_id
_entity_poly.type
_entity_poly.pdbx_seq_one_letter_code
_entity_poly.pdbx_strand_id
1 'polypeptide(L)' 'MGSSMSLPRTPIEWFMLGPLLVVLNVVVLLATNHPLPTAVAMGIFYGFAMALVLVIVATVWNTRRESGDGADAESAE' A
#
# COMPACT_ATOMS: atom_id res chain seq x y z
N MET A 1 15.86 -28.37 2.38
CA MET A 1 16.09 -26.91 2.44
C MET A 1 15.97 -26.37 1.02
N GLY A 2 14.84 -25.78 0.69
CA GLY A 2 14.55 -25.40 -0.69
C GLY A 2 13.07 -25.22 -0.92
N SER A 3 12.45 -24.30 -0.19
CA SER A 3 11.21 -23.66 -0.64
C SER A 3 11.55 -22.20 -0.83
N SER A 4 11.93 -21.87 -2.05
CA SER A 4 11.84 -20.53 -2.61
C SER A 4 10.42 -20.04 -2.39
N MET A 5 10.19 -19.37 -1.26
CA MET A 5 9.06 -18.47 -1.10
C MET A 5 9.28 -17.40 -2.16
N SER A 6 8.73 -17.64 -3.34
CA SER A 6 8.67 -16.66 -4.42
C SER A 6 7.88 -15.51 -3.84
N LEU A 7 8.57 -14.46 -3.37
CA LEU A 7 7.90 -13.23 -2.98
C LEU A 7 7.02 -12.84 -4.17
N PRO A 8 5.70 -12.74 -3.99
CA PRO A 8 4.78 -12.42 -5.08
C PRO A 8 5.25 -11.11 -5.72
N ARG A 9 5.56 -11.17 -7.02
CA ARG A 9 5.82 -10.05 -7.96
C ARG A 9 6.43 -8.79 -7.30
N THR A 10 7.76 -8.75 -7.33
CA THR A 10 8.63 -7.56 -7.20
C THR A 10 8.28 -6.58 -6.06
N PRO A 11 8.99 -6.66 -4.91
CA PRO A 11 8.95 -5.66 -3.83
C PRO A 11 9.11 -4.19 -4.28
N ILE A 12 9.67 -3.97 -5.46
CA ILE A 12 9.86 -2.67 -6.11
C ILE A 12 8.54 -1.95 -6.40
N GLU A 13 7.45 -2.65 -6.76
CA GLU A 13 6.18 -2.01 -7.10
C GLU A 13 5.54 -1.34 -5.88
N TRP A 14 5.68 -1.96 -4.70
CA TRP A 14 5.25 -1.40 -3.43
C TRP A 14 6.13 -0.22 -2.98
N PHE A 15 7.42 -0.24 -3.32
CA PHE A 15 8.32 0.88 -3.03
C PHE A 15 7.91 2.14 -3.82
N MET A 16 7.37 1.98 -5.02
CA MET A 16 6.91 3.10 -5.85
C MET A 16 5.53 3.63 -5.44
N LEU A 17 4.75 2.88 -4.66
CA LEU A 17 3.39 3.26 -4.29
C LEU A 17 3.33 4.58 -3.50
N GLY A 18 4.23 4.78 -2.53
CA GLY A 18 4.31 6.02 -1.75
C GLY A 18 4.60 7.25 -2.62
N PRO A 19 5.73 7.28 -3.35
CA PRO A 19 6.06 8.38 -4.26
C PRO A 19 4.99 8.62 -5.33
N LEU A 20 4.39 7.56 -5.89
CA LEU A 20 3.33 7.67 -6.88
C LEU A 20 2.09 8.37 -6.31
N LEU A 21 1.67 8.00 -5.10
CA LEU A 21 0.53 8.64 -4.43
C LEU A 21 0.81 10.11 -4.11
N VAL A 22 2.03 10.45 -3.71
CA VAL A 22 2.45 11.84 -3.50
C VAL A 22 2.31 12.64 -4.80
N VAL A 23 2.88 12.16 -5.91
CA VAL A 23 2.81 12.84 -7.21
C VAL A 23 1.36 13.01 -7.65
N LEU A 24 0.56 11.96 -7.55
CA LEU A 24 -0.85 12.00 -7.91
C LEU A 24 -1.62 13.03 -7.06
N ASN A 25 -1.36 13.08 -5.76
CA ASN A 25 -2.00 14.04 -4.85
C ASN A 25 -1.62 15.48 -5.20
N VAL A 26 -0.33 15.74 -5.48
CA VAL A 26 0.14 17.06 -5.94
C VAL A 26 -0.54 17.47 -7.24
N VAL A 27 -0.65 16.56 -8.23
CA VAL A 27 -1.32 16.84 -9.50
C VAL A 27 -2.79 17.19 -9.30
N VAL A 28 -3.50 16.46 -8.43
CA VAL A 28 -4.90 16.77 -8.10
C VAL A 28 -5.02 18.14 -7.45
N LEU A 29 -4.16 18.48 -6.50
CA LEU A 29 -4.18 19.77 -5.81
C LEU A 29 -3.89 20.94 -6.77
N LEU A 30 -2.98 20.74 -7.72
CA LEU A 30 -2.72 21.72 -8.77
C LEU A 30 -3.93 21.87 -9.71
N ALA A 31 -4.58 20.77 -10.07
CA ALA A 31 -5.79 20.79 -10.89
C ALA A 31 -6.97 21.50 -10.18
N THR A 32 -7.02 21.50 -8.85
CA THR A 32 -8.02 22.23 -8.04
C THR A 32 -7.59 23.65 -7.67
N ASN A 33 -6.62 24.25 -8.37
CA ASN A 33 -6.12 25.61 -8.18
C ASN A 33 -5.45 25.89 -6.81
N HIS A 34 -4.86 24.88 -6.16
CA HIS A 34 -4.00 25.17 -5.01
C HIS A 34 -2.64 25.76 -5.45
N PRO A 35 -2.09 26.71 -4.68
CA PRO A 35 -0.77 27.24 -4.97
C PRO A 35 0.29 26.13 -4.80
N LEU A 36 1.28 26.12 -5.70
CA LEU A 36 2.37 25.14 -5.77
C LEU A 36 2.98 24.75 -4.39
N PRO A 37 3.40 25.69 -3.52
CA PRO A 37 3.98 25.32 -2.24
C PRO A 37 3.01 24.58 -1.32
N THR A 38 1.72 24.97 -1.33
CA THR A 38 0.67 24.29 -0.55
C THR A 38 0.37 22.91 -1.14
N ALA A 39 0.27 22.81 -2.47
CA ALA A 39 0.03 21.55 -3.17
C ALA A 39 1.13 20.52 -2.88
N VAL A 40 2.40 20.93 -2.88
CA VAL A 40 3.53 20.04 -2.56
C VAL A 40 3.49 19.59 -1.09
N ALA A 41 3.31 20.52 -0.14
CA ALA A 41 3.29 20.18 1.28
C ALA A 41 2.13 19.22 1.62
N MET A 42 0.93 19.53 1.14
CA MET A 42 -0.26 18.68 1.35
C MET A 42 -0.13 17.35 0.59
N GLY A 43 0.38 17.37 -0.64
CA GLY A 43 0.54 16.15 -1.44
C GLY A 43 1.53 15.17 -0.83
N ILE A 44 2.62 15.66 -0.24
CA ILE A 44 3.57 14.83 0.52
C ILE A 44 2.88 14.22 1.74
N PHE A 45 2.22 15.03 2.55
CA PHE A 45 1.60 14.57 3.79
C PHE A 45 0.47 13.56 3.52
N TYR A 46 -0.51 13.91 2.69
CA TYR A 46 -1.64 13.05 2.40
C TYR A 46 -1.26 11.86 1.52
N GLY A 47 -0.31 12.03 0.59
CA GLY A 47 0.18 10.92 -0.24
C GLY A 47 0.84 9.82 0.60
N PHE A 48 1.71 10.17 1.54
CA PHE A 48 2.32 9.18 2.44
C PHE A 48 1.34 8.64 3.48
N ALA A 49 0.44 9.46 4.02
CA ALA A 49 -0.59 8.99 4.94
C ALA A 49 -1.48 7.92 4.27
N MET A 50 -1.88 8.16 3.02
CA MET A 50 -2.69 7.21 2.26
C MET A 50 -1.91 5.93 1.92
N ALA A 51 -0.62 6.05 1.59
CA ALA A 51 0.26 4.89 1.40
C ALA A 51 0.33 4.01 2.67
N LEU A 52 0.49 4.63 3.84
CA LEU A 52 0.52 3.92 5.12
C LEU A 52 -0.80 3.16 5.38
N VAL A 53 -1.94 3.82 5.14
CA VAL A 53 -3.26 3.19 5.29
C VAL A 53 -3.39 1.96 4.37
N LEU A 54 -2.97 2.08 3.11
CA LEU A 54 -3.04 0.96 2.16
C LEU A 54 -2.15 -0.21 2.59
N VAL A 55 -0.95 0.05 3.12
CA VAL A 55 -0.07 -1.00 3.66
C VAL A 55 -0.71 -1.71 4.85
N ILE A 56 -1.32 -0.97 5.78
CA ILE A 56 -2.02 -1.55 6.93
C ILE A 56 -3.18 -2.42 6.45
N VAL A 57 -4.02 -1.92 5.54
CA VAL A 57 -5.16 -2.68 4.99
C VAL A 57 -4.68 -3.94 4.29
N ALA A 58 -3.65 -3.84 3.44
CA ALA A 58 -3.07 -4.99 2.75
C ALA A 58 -2.52 -6.03 3.73
N THR A 59 -1.86 -5.58 4.80
CA THR A 59 -1.32 -6.45 5.85
C THR A 59 -2.44 -7.17 6.60
N VAL A 60 -3.44 -6.44 7.09
CA VAL A 60 -4.60 -7.00 7.79
C VAL A 60 -5.34 -8.01 6.91
N TRP A 61 -5.51 -7.68 5.63
CA TRP A 61 -6.14 -8.55 4.66
C TRP A 61 -5.37 -9.85 4.46
N ASN A 62 -4.03 -9.76 4.33
CA ASN A 62 -3.19 -10.94 4.18
C ASN A 62 -3.24 -11.83 5.43
N THR A 63 -3.13 -11.23 6.63
CA THR A 63 -3.21 -11.94 7.91
C THR A 63 -4.55 -12.65 8.09
N ARG A 64 -5.67 -12.01 7.71
CA ARG A 64 -7.01 -12.64 7.82
C ARG A 64 -7.20 -13.79 6.85
N ARG A 65 -6.66 -13.71 5.62
CA ARG A 65 -6.71 -14.82 4.67
C ARG A 65 -5.91 -16.03 5.14
N GLU A 66 -4.68 -15.82 5.61
CA GLU A 66 -3.86 -16.90 6.18
C GLU A 66 -4.53 -17.56 7.39
N SER A 67 -5.23 -16.79 8.22
CA SER A 67 -5.96 -17.34 9.38
C SER A 67 -7.21 -18.13 9.00
N GLY A 68 -7.85 -17.81 7.86
CA GLY A 68 -9.01 -18.53 7.34
C GLY A 68 -8.64 -19.90 6.77
N ASP A 69 -7.58 -19.93 5.95
CA ASP A 69 -7.10 -21.18 5.34
C ASP A 69 -6.53 -22.17 6.39
N GLY A 70 -6.05 -21.69 7.54
CA GLY A 70 -5.59 -22.53 8.65
C GLY A 70 -6.73 -23.22 9.42
N ALA A 71 -7.89 -22.58 9.55
CA ALA A 71 -9.04 -23.14 10.25
C ALA A 71 -9.76 -24.23 9.44
N ASP A 72 -9.74 -24.10 8.11
CA ASP A 72 -10.28 -25.10 7.20
C ASP A 72 -9.37 -26.34 7.09
N ALA A 73 -8.07 -26.19 7.37
CA ALA A 73 -7.11 -27.30 7.41
C ALA A 73 -7.21 -28.14 8.70
N GLU A 74 -7.45 -27.54 9.86
CA GLU A 74 -7.63 -28.27 11.14
C GLU A 74 -8.98 -28.99 11.25
N SER A 75 -9.99 -28.62 10.45
CA SER A 75 -11.31 -29.27 10.46
C SER A 75 -11.38 -30.52 9.55
N ALA A 76 -10.29 -30.84 8.85
CA ALA A 76 -10.19 -31.98 7.93
C ALA A 76 -9.35 -33.16 8.47
N GLU A 77 -8.88 -33.09 9.72
CA GLU A 77 -8.19 -34.19 10.44
C GLU A 77 -9.12 -34.95 11.40
#